data_AF-M7NNT9-F1
#
_entry.id   AF-M7NNT9-F1
#
_cell.length_a   1.000
_cell.length_b   1.000
_cell.length_c   1.000
_cell.angle_alpha   90.00
_cell.angle_beta   90.00
_cell.angle_gamma   90.00
#
_symmetry.space_group_name_H-M   'P 1'
#
loop_
_entity.id
_entity.type
_entity.pdbx_description
1 polymer ?
#
loop_
_entity_poly.entity_id
_entity_poly.type
_entity_poly.pdbx_seq_one_letter_code
_entity_poly.pdbx_strand_id
1 'polypeptide(L)'
;MSQFSRILMLLAALSMSMLFFFPLWKIYLQAPQYPEGLEMHIWVNKIGGDTEYTLQNFNILNHYIGMRPIDAEAFPELKIMPYVVYALMLLGLLVALLK
;
A
#
# COMPACT_ATOMS: atom_id res chain seq x y z
N MET A 1 32.00 -2.82 -6.68
CA MET A 1 31.52 -2.69 -5.29
C MET A 1 32.15 -3.81 -4.46
N SER A 2 32.21 -3.70 -3.13
CA SER A 2 32.57 -4.86 -2.31
C SER A 2 31.45 -5.92 -2.42
N GLN A 3 31.78 -7.21 -2.25
CA GLN A 3 30.78 -8.28 -2.29
C GLN A 3 29.68 -8.07 -1.24
N PHE A 4 30.05 -7.54 -0.07
CA PHE A 4 29.10 -7.21 0.98
C PHE A 4 28.10 -6.13 0.54
N SER A 5 28.58 -5.01 -0.02
CA SER A 5 27.70 -3.95 -0.53
C SER A 5 26.79 -4.43 -1.66
N ARG A 6 27.29 -5.35 -2.50
CA ARG A 6 26.51 -5.96 -3.59
C ARG A 6 25.33 -6.78 -3.06
N ILE A 7 25.59 -7.63 -2.06
CA ILE A 7 24.55 -8.44 -1.39
C ILE A 7 23.53 -7.53 -0.71
N LEU A 8 23.96 -6.50 0.01
CA LEU A 8 23.04 -5.53 0.62
C LEU A 8 22.16 -4.82 -0.40
N MET A 9 22.71 -4.44 -1.55
CA MET A 9 21.93 -3.80 -2.61
C MET A 9 20.89 -4.76 -3.21
N LEU A 10 21.24 -6.03 -3.44
CA LEU A 10 20.28 -7.05 -3.87
C LEU A 10 19.15 -7.21 -2.86
N LEU A 11 19.48 -7.34 -1.58
CA LEU A 11 18.49 -7.49 -0.52
C LEU A 11 17.58 -6.26 -0.40
N ALA A 12 18.14 -5.06 -0.52
CA ALA A 12 17.37 -3.80 -0.49
C ALA A 12 16.43 -3.69 -1.69
N ALA A 13 16.90 -4.02 -2.90
CA ALA A 13 16.05 -4.00 -4.09
C ALA A 13 14.90 -5.02 -3.99
N LEU A 14 15.19 -6.23 -3.49
CA LEU A 14 14.17 -7.27 -3.33
C LEU A 14 13.20 -6.97 -2.18
N SER A 15 13.65 -6.33 -1.09
CA SER A 15 12.78 -6.00 0.05
C SER A 15 11.67 -5.01 -0.32
N MET A 16 11.85 -4.21 -1.37
CA MET A 16 10.79 -3.34 -1.89
C MET A 16 9.54 -4.13 -2.36
N SER A 17 9.70 -5.41 -2.73
CA SER A 17 8.55 -6.27 -3.06
C SER A 17 7.56 -6.40 -1.90
N MET A 18 8.00 -6.22 -0.65
CA MET A 18 7.15 -6.24 0.53
C MET A 18 6.01 -5.21 0.48
N LEU A 19 6.18 -4.09 -0.24
CA LEU A 19 5.15 -3.06 -0.42
C LEU A 19 3.87 -3.57 -1.09
N PHE A 20 3.95 -4.69 -1.81
CA PHE A 20 2.80 -5.33 -2.45
C PHE A 20 2.08 -6.34 -1.53
N PHE A 21 2.78 -6.86 -0.53
CA PHE A 21 2.25 -7.88 0.38
C PHE A 21 1.73 -7.28 1.68
N PHE A 22 2.38 -6.24 2.18
CA PHE A 22 2.04 -5.60 3.45
C PHE A 22 1.46 -4.20 3.21
N PRO A 23 0.46 -3.79 4.01
CA PRO A 23 -0.11 -2.47 3.88
C PRO A 23 0.93 -1.40 4.26
N LEU A 24 0.99 -0.32 3.48
CA LEU A 24 1.79 0.85 3.83
C LEU A 24 1.12 1.66 4.94
N TRP A 25 -0.21 1.73 4.90
CA TRP A 25 -1.00 2.48 5.86
C TRP A 25 -2.17 1.65 6.38
N LYS A 26 -2.48 1.89 7.65
CA LYS A 26 -3.67 1.39 8.33
C LYS A 26 -4.42 2.58 8.91
N ILE A 27 -5.71 2.65 8.64
CA ILE A 27 -6.64 3.61 9.23
C ILE A 27 -7.59 2.81 10.11
N TYR A 28 -7.60 3.14 11.40
CA TYR A 28 -8.55 2.60 12.37
C TYR A 28 -9.54 3.69 12.75
N LEU A 29 -10.84 3.37 12.68
CA LEU A 29 -11.90 4.29 13.04
C LEU A 29 -12.84 3.64 14.03
N GLN A 30 -13.17 4.35 15.10
CA GLN A 30 -14.16 3.92 16.08
C GLN A 30 -15.37 4.84 16.02
N ALA A 31 -16.56 4.25 15.96
CA ALA A 31 -17.83 4.97 15.94
C ALA A 31 -18.89 4.22 16.74
N PRO A 32 -19.92 4.90 17.27
CA PRO A 32 -21.02 4.22 17.98
C PRO A 32 -21.72 3.13 17.15
N GLN A 33 -21.77 3.29 15.82
CA GLN A 33 -22.36 2.34 14.88
C GLN A 33 -21.49 1.10 14.63
N TYR A 34 -20.18 1.21 14.88
CA TYR A 34 -19.18 0.16 14.70
C TYR A 34 -18.38 0.03 16.00
N PRO A 35 -18.99 -0.54 17.08
CA PRO A 35 -18.35 -0.62 18.40
C PRO A 35 -17.07 -1.45 18.39
N GLU A 36 -16.96 -2.43 17.48
CA GLU A 36 -15.74 -3.21 17.19
C GLU A 36 -14.66 -2.40 16.46
N GLY A 37 -15.03 -1.27 15.85
CA GLY A 37 -14.18 -0.43 15.02
C GLY A 37 -14.09 -0.90 13.56
N LEU A 38 -13.64 -0.01 12.70
CA LEU A 38 -13.41 -0.25 11.28
C LEU A 38 -11.94 -0.09 10.94
N GLU A 39 -11.41 -1.05 10.20
CA GLU A 39 -10.03 -1.07 9.72
C GLU A 39 -9.97 -1.00 8.20
N MET A 40 -9.27 0.01 7.69
CA MET A 40 -8.90 0.12 6.28
C MET A 40 -7.38 0.04 6.14
N HIS A 41 -6.95 -0.74 5.16
CA HIS A 41 -5.56 -0.97 4.79
C HIS A 41 -5.31 -0.44 3.38
N ILE A 42 -4.19 0.26 3.21
CA ILE A 42 -3.77 0.84 1.94
C ILE A 42 -2.41 0.24 1.58
N TRP A 43 -2.39 -0.50 0.48
CA TRP A 43 -1.18 -1.02 -0.16
C TRP A 43 -0.75 -0.08 -1.29
N VAL A 44 0.41 -0.36 -1.87
CA VAL A 44 0.95 0.44 -2.99
C VAL A 44 0.05 0.39 -4.24
N ASN A 45 -0.81 -0.63 -4.34
CA ASN A 45 -1.60 -0.92 -5.53
C ASN A 45 -3.10 -1.09 -5.27
N LYS A 46 -3.56 -1.03 -4.01
CA LYS A 46 -4.96 -1.27 -3.65
C LYS A 46 -5.33 -0.67 -2.29
N ILE A 47 -6.63 -0.47 -2.10
CA ILE A 47 -7.25 -0.15 -0.81
C ILE A 47 -8.18 -1.31 -0.44
N GLY A 48 -8.22 -1.70 0.83
CA GLY A 48 -9.07 -2.77 1.34
C GLY A 48 -9.12 -2.76 2.86
N GLY A 49 -9.39 -3.91 3.48
CA GLY A 49 -9.32 -4.09 4.93
C GLY A 49 -9.60 -5.53 5.32
N ASP A 50 -10.11 -5.72 6.52
CA ASP A 50 -10.35 -7.06 7.08
C ASP A 50 -11.46 -7.83 6.35
N THR A 51 -12.39 -7.12 5.70
CA THR A 51 -13.50 -7.71 4.97
C THR A 51 -13.66 -7.07 3.60
N GLU A 52 -14.35 -7.77 2.68
CA GLU A 52 -14.73 -7.22 1.38
C GLU A 52 -15.64 -5.97 1.49
N TYR A 53 -16.36 -5.84 2.61
CA TYR A 53 -17.27 -4.71 2.89
C TYR A 53 -16.58 -3.52 3.55
N THR A 54 -15.28 -3.59 3.86
CA THR A 54 -14.56 -2.51 4.56
C THR A 54 -14.80 -1.15 3.88
N LEU A 55 -14.56 -1.05 2.56
CA LEU A 55 -14.69 0.22 1.85
C LEU A 55 -16.14 0.74 1.85
N GLN A 56 -17.11 -0.17 1.75
CA GLN A 56 -18.53 0.16 1.85
C GLN A 56 -18.88 0.70 3.25
N ASN A 57 -18.42 0.05 4.32
CA ASN A 57 -18.68 0.49 5.70
C ASN A 57 -18.07 1.86 5.99
N PHE A 58 -16.84 2.12 5.52
CA PHE A 58 -16.25 3.45 5.57
C PHE A 58 -17.07 4.48 4.78
N ASN A 59 -17.59 4.13 3.60
CA ASN A 59 -18.42 5.04 2.81
C ASN A 59 -19.78 5.32 3.43
N ILE A 60 -20.40 4.33 4.09
CA ILE A 60 -21.62 4.52 4.88
C ILE A 60 -21.34 5.51 6.00
N LEU A 61 -20.23 5.33 6.73
CA LEU A 61 -19.85 6.26 7.79
C LEU A 61 -19.57 7.66 7.22
N ASN A 62 -18.80 7.77 6.14
CA ASN A 62 -18.51 9.04 5.47
C ASN A 62 -19.79 9.79 5.10
N HIS A 63 -20.80 9.07 4.58
CA HIS A 63 -22.10 9.67 4.26
C HIS A 63 -22.75 10.31 5.50
N TYR A 64 -22.72 9.63 6.66
CA TYR A 64 -23.28 10.17 7.91
C TYR A 64 -22.49 11.35 8.48
N ILE A 65 -21.18 11.44 8.24
CA ILE A 65 -20.35 12.57 8.69
C ILE A 65 -20.14 13.63 7.60
N GLY A 66 -20.86 13.54 6.48
CA GLY A 66 -20.80 14.52 5.38
C GLY A 66 -19.51 14.49 4.56
N MET A 67 -18.72 13.42 4.64
CA MET A 67 -17.54 13.22 3.81
C MET A 67 -17.90 12.58 2.47
N ARG A 68 -17.03 12.80 1.46
CA ARG A 68 -17.16 12.18 0.15
C ARG A 68 -16.93 10.66 0.22
N PRO A 69 -17.59 9.87 -0.64
CA PRO A 69 -17.28 8.46 -0.76
C PRO A 69 -15.85 8.27 -1.29
N ILE A 70 -15.16 7.30 -0.73
CA ILE A 70 -13.87 6.80 -1.17
C ILE A 70 -14.15 5.85 -2.34
N ASP A 71 -13.65 6.23 -3.52
CA ASP A 71 -13.63 5.40 -4.71
C ASP A 71 -12.17 5.04 -5.02
N ALA A 72 -11.83 3.75 -4.93
CA ALA A 72 -10.48 3.27 -5.19
C ALA A 72 -10.02 3.57 -6.64
N GLU A 73 -10.94 3.63 -7.60
CA GLU A 73 -10.60 3.90 -9.00
C GLU A 73 -10.25 5.36 -9.25
N ALA A 74 -10.69 6.26 -8.38
CA ALA A 74 -10.39 7.69 -8.43
C ALA A 74 -8.96 8.03 -7.99
N PHE A 75 -8.20 7.06 -7.43
CA PHE A 75 -6.80 7.25 -7.02
C PHE A 75 -5.84 6.79 -8.13
N PRO A 76 -5.31 7.70 -8.98
CA PRO A 76 -4.33 7.33 -9.99
C PRO A 76 -3.04 6.75 -9.37
N GLU A 77 -2.72 7.11 -8.14
CA GLU A 77 -1.55 6.64 -7.40
C GLU A 77 -1.55 5.10 -7.27
N LEU A 78 -2.70 4.47 -7.02
CA LEU A 78 -2.79 3.01 -6.92
C LEU A 78 -2.42 2.31 -8.23
N LYS A 79 -2.56 2.99 -9.37
CA LYS A 79 -2.17 2.49 -10.69
C LYS A 79 -0.71 2.85 -11.01
N ILE A 80 -0.23 4.02 -10.60
CA ILE A 80 1.11 4.54 -10.96
C ILE A 80 2.20 3.98 -10.03
N MET A 81 1.96 3.96 -8.72
CA MET A 81 2.95 3.57 -7.71
C MET A 81 3.54 2.17 -7.90
N PRO A 82 2.79 1.14 -8.35
CA PRO A 82 3.36 -0.16 -8.68
C PRO A 82 4.50 -0.09 -9.69
N TYR A 83 4.33 0.70 -10.75
CA TYR A 83 5.35 0.89 -11.78
C TYR A 83 6.58 1.62 -11.25
N VAL A 84 6.38 2.61 -10.37
CA VAL A 84 7.49 3.30 -9.70
C VAL A 84 8.29 2.33 -8.84
N VAL A 85 7.62 1.47 -8.07
CA VAL A 85 8.30 0.44 -7.26
C VAL A 85 9.05 -0.56 -8.15
N TYR A 86 8.43 -1.06 -9.21
CA TYR A 86 9.12 -1.97 -10.14
C TYR A 86 10.33 -1.32 -10.81
N ALA A 87 10.24 -0.04 -11.18
CA ALA A 87 11.37 0.69 -11.74
C ALA A 87 12.52 0.82 -10.73
N LEU A 88 12.23 1.16 -9.47
CA LEU A 88 13.24 1.26 -8.41
C LEU A 88 13.87 -0.11 -8.09
N MET A 89 13.06 -1.17 -8.04
CA MET A 89 13.54 -2.55 -7.90
C MET A 89 14.49 -2.92 -9.04
N LEU A 90 14.10 -2.67 -10.29
CA LEU A 90 14.91 -2.96 -11.47
C LEU A 90 16.24 -2.19 -11.43
N LEU A 91 16.20 -0.90 -11.13
CA LEU A 91 17.40 -0.07 -11.01
C LEU A 91 18.33 -0.57 -9.90
N GLY A 92 17.79 -0.92 -8.73
CA GLY A 92 18.56 -1.49 -7.62
C GLY A 92 19.22 -2.83 -7.99
N LEU A 93 18.47 -3.72 -8.65
CA LEU A 93 19.00 -4.99 -9.16
C LEU A 93 20.10 -4.76 -10.22
N LEU A 94 19.91 -3.83 -11.16
CA LEU A 94 20.91 -3.49 -12.17
C LEU A 94 22.19 -2.96 -11.53
N VAL A 95 22.09 -2.06 -10.55
CA VAL A 95 23.25 -1.57 -9.80
C VAL A 95 23.97 -2.72 -9.11
N ALA A 96 23.24 -3.60 -8.44
CA ALA A 96 23.84 -4.73 -7.76
C ALA A 96 24.46 -5.75 -8.72
N LEU A 97 23.93 -5.93 -9.92
CA LEU A 97 24.46 -6.91 -10.87
C LEU A 97 25.65 -6.38 -11.68
N LEU A 98 25.63 -5.10 -12.06
CA LEU A 98 26.58 -4.48 -13.00
C LEU A 98 27.78 -3.78 -12.32
N LYS A 99 27.72 -3.48 -11.01
CA LYS A 99 28.77 -2.76 -10.27
C LYS A 99 29.30 -3.57 -9.09
#